data_AF-A0A5C1DJT6-F1
#
_entry.id   AF-A0A5C1DJT6-F1
#
_cell.length_a   1.000
_cell.length_b   1.000
_cell.length_c   1.000
_cell.angle_alpha   90.00
_cell.angle_beta   90.00
_cell.angle_gamma   90.00
#
_symmetry.space_group_name_H-M   'P 1'
#
loop_
_entity.id
_entity.type
_entity.pdbx_description
1 polymer ?
#
loop_
_entity_poly.entity_id
_entity_poly.type
_entity_poly.pdbx_seq_one_letter_code
_entity_poly.pdbx_strand_id
1 'polypeptide(L)'
;MLKLSSSQPDFAARLKALLAFETAQDPAVDAAVASICADVHHRGDAALVEYTNRFDRMQAASMADLTLSRQQLEAAWQRLPAEVRDALSAAAERVRRYHEKQLAHSWSYEDEDGTLLGQQVTPLDRVGIYVPGGKAAYPSSVLMNALPAKVAGVGEIIMVVPTPGGERNDLVLAAAYIAGVDKVFTVGGAQAVAALAYGTETVPQVDKITGPGNAYVAAAKRRVFGVVGIDMVAGPSEILVICDGDTPSDWVAMDLFSQAEHDEIAQAILLCPSADYIAQVEASIAKLLPSMPRRAIIEQSLANRGALIQVADLAEACEISNYIAPEHLELSVADPAALLPQLRHAGAIFMGRFTSESLGDYCAGPNHVLPTSRTARFASPLGVYDFQKRSSLIRVSQAGAQKLGRIASLLAHGEGLTAHARAAELRLDK
;
A
#
# COMPACT_ATOMS: atom_id res chain seq x y z
N MET A 1 -9.21 25.99 -0.79
CA MET A 1 -10.05 24.79 -1.01
C MET A 1 -11.23 25.14 -1.90
N LEU A 2 -11.66 24.18 -2.71
CA LEU A 2 -12.86 24.28 -3.53
C LEU A 2 -14.12 24.13 -2.66
N LYS A 3 -15.14 24.94 -2.90
CA LYS A 3 -16.47 24.75 -2.31
C LYS A 3 -17.45 24.24 -3.35
N LEU A 4 -18.14 23.15 -3.03
CA LEU A 4 -19.12 22.49 -3.90
C LEU A 4 -20.42 22.25 -3.13
N SER A 5 -21.53 22.19 -3.87
CA SER A 5 -22.81 21.66 -3.37
C SER A 5 -23.31 20.61 -4.35
N SER A 6 -23.73 19.45 -3.85
CA SER A 6 -24.24 18.34 -4.67
C SER A 6 -25.47 18.73 -5.50
N SER A 7 -26.22 19.75 -5.06
CA SER A 7 -27.37 20.31 -5.77
C SER A 7 -27.01 21.16 -7.01
N GLN A 8 -25.74 21.49 -7.22
CA GLN A 8 -25.32 22.28 -8.39
C GLN A 8 -25.38 21.45 -9.67
N PRO A 9 -25.90 21.99 -10.80
CA PRO A 9 -26.06 21.23 -12.04
C PRO A 9 -24.72 20.77 -12.65
N ASP A 10 -23.62 21.44 -12.32
CA ASP A 10 -22.26 21.11 -12.76
C ASP A 10 -21.45 20.30 -11.72
N PHE A 11 -22.07 19.89 -10.60
CA PHE A 11 -21.39 19.21 -9.50
C PHE A 11 -20.61 17.98 -9.97
N ALA A 12 -21.23 17.09 -10.73
CA ALA A 12 -20.59 15.87 -11.21
C ALA A 12 -19.36 16.15 -12.10
N ALA A 13 -19.43 17.19 -12.95
CA ALA A 13 -18.31 17.58 -13.80
C ALA A 13 -17.17 18.17 -12.97
N ARG A 14 -17.48 19.01 -11.97
CA ARG A 14 -16.49 19.62 -11.08
C ARG A 14 -15.85 18.61 -10.13
N LEU A 15 -16.62 17.66 -9.60
CA LEU A 15 -16.09 16.55 -8.82
C LEU A 15 -15.17 15.68 -9.67
N LYS A 16 -15.57 15.32 -10.90
CA LYS A 16 -14.71 14.57 -11.82
C LYS A 16 -13.40 15.32 -12.11
N ALA A 17 -13.44 16.63 -12.30
CA ALA A 17 -12.24 17.44 -12.53
C ALA A 17 -11.34 17.51 -11.27
N LEU A 18 -11.92 17.62 -10.08
CA LEU A 18 -11.19 17.61 -8.81
C LEU A 18 -10.49 16.27 -8.54
N LEU A 19 -11.14 15.16 -8.89
CA LEU A 19 -10.61 13.80 -8.74
C LEU A 19 -9.70 13.40 -9.90
N ALA A 20 -9.68 14.17 -10.99
CA ALA A 20 -8.80 13.92 -12.11
C ALA A 20 -7.37 14.21 -11.66
N PHE A 21 -6.67 13.14 -11.31
CA PHE A 21 -5.23 13.17 -11.29
C PHE A 21 -4.75 12.63 -12.63
N GLU A 22 -4.02 13.45 -13.38
CA GLU A 22 -3.25 12.92 -14.49
C GLU A 22 -2.17 12.01 -13.92
N THR A 23 -2.50 10.72 -13.80
CA THR A 23 -1.53 9.61 -13.85
C THR A 23 -0.81 9.55 -15.20
N ALA A 24 -0.79 10.64 -15.97
CA ALA A 24 -0.03 10.76 -17.20
C ALA A 24 1.41 10.47 -16.82
N GLN A 25 1.85 9.27 -17.17
CA GLN A 25 3.23 8.87 -17.16
C GLN A 25 4.02 10.00 -17.81
N ASP A 26 4.81 10.73 -17.03
CA ASP A 26 5.76 11.66 -17.61
C ASP A 26 6.69 10.80 -18.47
N PRO A 27 6.63 10.91 -19.81
CA PRO A 27 7.41 10.04 -20.68
C PRO A 27 8.91 10.19 -20.42
N ALA A 28 9.35 11.34 -19.88
CA ALA A 28 10.72 11.56 -19.48
C ALA A 28 11.09 10.76 -18.21
N VAL A 29 10.19 10.67 -17.22
CA VAL A 29 10.37 9.80 -16.05
C VAL A 29 10.43 8.34 -16.46
N ASP A 30 9.50 7.90 -17.31
CA ASP A 30 9.47 6.50 -17.77
C ASP A 30 10.73 6.13 -18.58
N ALA A 31 11.21 7.03 -19.45
CA ALA A 31 12.46 6.82 -20.19
C ALA A 31 13.69 6.80 -19.25
N ALA A 32 13.75 7.69 -18.26
CA ALA A 32 14.83 7.71 -17.28
C ALA A 32 14.84 6.44 -16.42
N VAL A 33 13.68 6.02 -15.92
CA VAL A 33 13.53 4.77 -15.16
C VAL A 33 13.88 3.57 -16.01
N ALA A 34 13.50 3.55 -17.28
CA ALA A 34 13.87 2.48 -18.19
C ALA A 34 15.39 2.30 -18.29
N SER A 35 16.12 3.42 -18.42
CA SER A 35 17.58 3.44 -18.46
C SER A 35 18.18 2.98 -17.13
N ILE A 36 17.67 3.47 -16.00
CA ILE A 36 18.17 3.09 -14.66
C ILE A 36 17.97 1.59 -14.41
N CYS A 37 16.79 1.06 -14.72
CA CYS A 37 16.49 -0.37 -14.57
C CYS A 37 17.41 -1.23 -15.44
N ALA A 38 17.66 -0.84 -16.70
CA ALA A 38 18.56 -1.55 -17.59
C ALA A 38 20.00 -1.52 -17.09
N ASP A 39 20.47 -0.38 -16.60
CA ASP A 39 21.82 -0.24 -16.04
C ASP A 39 22.03 -1.14 -14.83
N VAL A 40 21.10 -1.15 -13.88
CA VAL A 40 21.21 -2.01 -12.69
C VAL A 40 21.17 -3.48 -13.08
N HIS A 41 20.32 -3.87 -14.04
CA HIS A 41 20.26 -5.24 -14.52
C HIS A 41 21.57 -5.71 -15.17
N HIS A 42 22.26 -4.82 -15.90
CA HIS A 42 23.48 -5.17 -16.63
C HIS A 42 24.78 -4.96 -15.84
N ARG A 43 24.82 -3.98 -14.92
CA ARG A 43 26.03 -3.54 -14.22
C ARG A 43 26.00 -3.81 -12.70
N GLY A 44 24.90 -4.32 -12.17
CA GLY A 44 24.79 -4.73 -10.77
C GLY A 44 25.13 -3.63 -9.77
N ASP A 45 25.91 -3.99 -8.75
CA ASP A 45 26.33 -3.12 -7.64
C ASP A 45 27.00 -1.82 -8.12
N ALA A 46 27.74 -1.86 -9.24
CA ALA A 46 28.43 -0.69 -9.76
C ALA A 46 27.45 0.43 -10.15
N ALA A 47 26.35 0.08 -10.84
CA ALA A 47 25.30 1.05 -11.16
C ALA A 47 24.57 1.51 -9.90
N LEU A 48 24.34 0.62 -8.94
CA LEU A 48 23.65 0.94 -7.70
C LEU A 48 24.41 1.98 -6.86
N VAL A 49 25.73 1.81 -6.71
CA VAL A 49 26.62 2.78 -6.04
C VAL A 49 26.66 4.11 -6.80
N GLU A 50 26.79 4.07 -8.12
CA GLU A 50 26.81 5.28 -8.97
C GLU A 50 25.53 6.12 -8.79
N TYR A 51 24.35 5.48 -8.92
CA TYR A 51 23.07 6.18 -8.79
C TYR A 51 22.79 6.65 -7.36
N THR A 52 23.21 5.89 -6.34
CA THR A 52 23.09 6.31 -4.94
C THR A 52 23.95 7.55 -4.67
N ASN A 53 25.20 7.56 -5.14
CA ASN A 53 26.06 8.75 -5.02
C ASN A 53 25.48 9.96 -5.75
N ARG A 54 24.90 9.76 -6.93
CA ARG A 54 24.30 10.83 -7.74
C ARG A 54 23.03 11.41 -7.11
N PHE A 55 22.06 10.56 -6.75
CA PHE A 55 20.72 11.01 -6.35
C PHE A 55 20.63 11.28 -4.85
N ASP A 56 21.30 10.46 -4.03
CA ASP A 56 21.30 10.61 -2.57
C ASP A 56 22.48 11.46 -2.07
N ARG A 57 23.38 11.91 -2.97
CA ARG A 57 24.56 12.73 -2.65
C ARG A 57 25.49 12.05 -1.63
N MET A 58 25.63 10.74 -1.79
CA MET A 58 26.54 9.90 -1.01
C MET A 58 27.94 9.88 -1.60
N GLN A 59 28.89 9.34 -0.83
CA GLN A 59 30.27 9.06 -1.27
C GLN A 59 30.62 7.59 -0.99
N ALA A 60 29.70 6.67 -1.29
CA ALA A 60 29.94 5.25 -1.12
C ALA A 60 30.96 4.75 -2.16
N ALA A 61 31.95 4.00 -1.69
CA ALA A 61 32.93 3.34 -2.56
C ALA A 61 32.45 1.95 -2.99
N SER A 62 31.59 1.31 -2.20
CA SER A 62 31.05 -0.02 -2.48
C SER A 62 29.70 -0.24 -1.80
N MET A 63 29.04 -1.36 -2.11
CA MET A 63 27.83 -1.78 -1.41
C MET A 63 28.05 -2.07 0.08
N ALA A 64 29.28 -2.32 0.54
CA ALA A 64 29.57 -2.46 1.96
C ALA A 64 29.27 -1.15 2.74
N ASP A 65 29.48 0.01 2.12
CA ASP A 65 29.16 1.33 2.73
C ASP A 65 27.65 1.59 2.78
N LEU A 66 26.91 0.89 1.90
CA LEU A 66 25.46 1.00 1.73
C LEU A 66 24.70 -0.15 2.40
N THR A 67 25.36 -1.00 3.17
CA THR A 67 24.75 -2.14 3.86
C THR A 67 24.75 -1.90 5.36
N LEU A 68 23.60 -2.08 6.01
CA LEU A 68 23.51 -2.03 7.46
C LEU A 68 23.47 -3.43 8.05
N SER A 69 24.34 -3.66 9.02
CA SER A 69 24.36 -4.88 9.83
C SER A 69 23.23 -4.87 10.86
N ARG A 70 22.81 -6.07 11.28
CA ARG A 70 21.85 -6.23 12.38
C ARG A 70 22.30 -5.53 13.67
N GLN A 71 23.60 -5.53 13.98
CA GLN A 71 24.14 -4.86 15.15
C GLN A 71 23.96 -3.34 15.08
N GLN A 72 24.06 -2.73 13.90
CA GLN A 72 23.78 -1.30 13.74
C GLN A 72 22.30 -0.98 13.96
N LEU A 73 21.38 -1.86 13.53
CA LEU A 73 19.95 -1.69 13.78
C LEU A 73 19.62 -1.85 15.27
N GLU A 74 20.20 -2.84 15.93
CA GLU A 74 20.06 -3.03 17.38
C GLU A 74 20.63 -1.84 18.17
N ALA A 75 21.78 -1.31 17.76
CA ALA A 75 22.35 -0.13 18.39
C ALA A 75 21.43 1.10 18.23
N ALA A 76 20.77 1.26 17.08
CA ALA A 76 19.77 2.31 16.88
C ALA A 76 18.57 2.15 17.81
N TRP A 77 18.06 0.91 17.95
CA TRP A 77 17.03 0.57 18.93
C TRP A 77 17.46 0.94 20.36
N GLN A 78 18.69 0.61 20.76
CA GLN A 78 19.18 0.88 22.11
C GLN A 78 19.36 2.38 22.41
N ARG A 79 19.65 3.21 21.39
CA ARG A 79 19.79 4.67 21.52
C ARG A 79 18.46 5.39 21.74
N LEU A 80 17.33 4.79 21.36
CA LEU A 80 16.03 5.42 21.53
C LEU A 80 15.67 5.62 23.01
N PRO A 81 15.02 6.75 23.37
CA PRO A 81 14.41 6.92 24.68
C PRO A 81 13.43 5.79 25.00
N ALA A 82 13.32 5.41 26.28
CA ALA A 82 12.49 4.29 26.70
C ALA A 82 11.02 4.44 26.24
N GLU A 83 10.44 5.63 26.41
CA GLU A 83 9.06 5.93 26.00
C GLU A 83 8.83 5.71 24.49
N VAL A 84 9.81 6.08 23.66
CA VAL A 84 9.74 5.88 22.19
C VAL A 84 9.84 4.39 21.84
N ARG A 85 10.69 3.64 22.55
CA ARG A 85 10.78 2.18 22.39
C ARG A 85 9.49 1.49 22.77
N ASP A 86 8.89 1.89 23.89
CA ASP A 86 7.64 1.33 24.37
C ASP A 86 6.50 1.61 23.38
N ALA A 87 6.40 2.83 22.87
CA ALA A 87 5.44 3.20 21.83
C ALA A 87 5.62 2.40 20.54
N LEU A 88 6.87 2.28 20.05
CA LEU A 88 7.17 1.53 18.83
C LEU A 88 6.86 0.03 18.99
N SER A 89 7.13 -0.53 20.17
CA SER A 89 6.83 -1.93 20.50
C SER A 89 5.32 -2.17 20.58
N ALA A 90 4.59 -1.25 21.21
CA ALA A 90 3.13 -1.33 21.31
C ALA A 90 2.47 -1.24 19.92
N ALA A 91 2.94 -0.34 19.06
CA ALA A 91 2.51 -0.26 17.67
C ALA A 91 2.78 -1.57 16.91
N ALA A 92 4.01 -2.08 16.99
CA ALA A 92 4.38 -3.33 16.33
C ALA A 92 3.53 -4.53 16.78
N GLU A 93 3.24 -4.63 18.08
CA GLU A 93 2.40 -5.71 18.61
C GLU A 93 0.95 -5.60 18.14
N ARG A 94 0.39 -4.39 18.09
CA ARG A 94 -0.97 -4.17 17.56
C ARG A 94 -1.08 -4.54 16.09
N VAL A 95 -0.08 -4.15 15.28
CA VAL A 95 -0.01 -4.52 13.85
C VAL A 95 0.11 -6.03 13.69
N ARG A 96 1.00 -6.69 14.44
CA ARG A 96 1.15 -8.16 14.42
C ARG A 96 -0.16 -8.86 14.74
N ARG A 97 -0.78 -8.52 15.87
CA ARG A 97 -2.02 -9.15 16.34
C ARG A 97 -3.18 -9.00 15.35
N TYR A 98 -3.28 -7.86 14.67
CA TYR A 98 -4.29 -7.66 13.63
C TYR A 98 -4.03 -8.58 12.43
N HIS A 99 -2.79 -8.62 11.94
CA HIS A 99 -2.42 -9.40 10.75
C HIS A 99 -2.47 -10.92 11.00
N GLU A 100 -2.23 -11.40 12.23
CA GLU A 100 -2.42 -12.82 12.58
C GLU A 100 -3.84 -13.32 12.29
N LYS A 101 -4.85 -12.44 12.31
CA LYS A 101 -6.23 -12.79 11.96
C LYS A 101 -6.48 -12.95 10.47
N GLN A 102 -5.55 -12.49 9.62
CA GLN A 102 -5.65 -12.56 8.16
C GLN A 102 -4.99 -13.81 7.56
N LEU A 103 -4.34 -14.65 8.38
CA LEU A 103 -3.65 -15.84 7.91
C LEU A 103 -4.60 -16.82 7.20
N ALA A 104 -4.32 -17.11 5.93
CA ALA A 104 -4.99 -18.16 5.20
C ALA A 104 -4.27 -19.50 5.41
N HIS A 105 -5.06 -20.58 5.51
CA HIS A 105 -4.57 -21.94 5.69
C HIS A 105 -4.87 -22.80 4.46
N SER A 106 -4.00 -23.78 4.22
CA SER A 106 -4.25 -24.81 3.20
C SER A 106 -5.50 -25.63 3.55
N TRP A 107 -6.26 -26.05 2.54
CA TRP A 107 -7.44 -26.90 2.70
C TRP A 107 -7.56 -27.89 1.54
N SER A 108 -8.26 -28.99 1.77
CA SER A 108 -8.64 -29.95 0.72
C SER A 108 -9.92 -30.70 1.12
N TYR A 109 -10.65 -31.20 0.14
CA TYR A 109 -11.76 -32.13 0.31
C TYR A 109 -11.66 -33.28 -0.69
N GLU A 110 -12.38 -34.36 -0.43
CA GLU A 110 -12.51 -35.49 -1.35
C GLU A 110 -13.96 -35.62 -1.79
N ASP A 111 -14.16 -35.80 -3.10
CA ASP A 111 -15.45 -36.15 -3.68
C ASP A 111 -15.81 -37.62 -3.38
N GLU A 112 -17.07 -38.00 -3.59
CA GLU A 112 -17.55 -39.37 -3.35
C GLU A 112 -16.79 -40.44 -4.15
N ASP A 113 -16.21 -40.07 -5.30
CA ASP A 113 -15.41 -40.97 -6.13
C ASP A 113 -13.93 -41.06 -5.69
N GLY A 114 -13.54 -40.37 -4.61
CA GLY A 114 -12.17 -40.33 -4.08
C GLY A 114 -11.25 -39.30 -4.77
N THR A 115 -11.77 -38.46 -5.66
CA THR A 115 -11.02 -37.33 -6.22
C THR A 115 -10.76 -36.29 -5.15
N LEU A 116 -9.49 -35.90 -4.96
CA LEU A 116 -9.10 -34.85 -4.04
C LEU A 116 -8.95 -33.52 -4.78
N LEU A 117 -9.61 -32.49 -4.26
CA LEU A 117 -9.49 -31.10 -4.69
C LEU A 117 -9.10 -30.23 -3.49
N GLY A 118 -8.36 -29.17 -3.73
CA GLY A 118 -7.92 -28.31 -2.63
C GLY A 118 -7.12 -27.10 -3.05
N GLN A 119 -6.60 -26.42 -2.05
CA GLN A 119 -5.71 -25.29 -2.20
C GLN A 119 -4.59 -25.38 -1.16
N GLN A 120 -3.35 -25.34 -1.65
CA GLN A 120 -2.17 -25.17 -0.82
C GLN A 120 -1.81 -23.69 -0.72
N VAL A 121 -1.73 -23.16 0.50
CA VAL A 121 -1.29 -21.81 0.80
C VAL A 121 0.15 -21.86 1.33
N THR A 122 1.05 -21.09 0.72
CA THR A 122 2.46 -21.00 1.12
C THR A 122 2.91 -19.54 1.13
N PRO A 123 3.82 -19.14 2.03
CA PRO A 123 4.44 -17.82 1.97
C PRO A 123 5.29 -17.65 0.71
N LEU A 124 5.63 -16.40 0.40
CA LEU A 124 6.72 -16.07 -0.52
C LEU A 124 8.08 -16.38 0.16
N ASP A 125 9.08 -16.75 -0.63
CA ASP A 125 10.40 -17.10 -0.09
C ASP A 125 11.14 -15.83 0.33
N ARG A 126 11.08 -14.78 -0.50
CA ARG A 126 11.76 -13.51 -0.23
C ARG A 126 10.96 -12.31 -0.72
N VAL A 127 10.93 -11.24 0.08
CA VAL A 127 10.25 -9.99 -0.28
C VAL A 127 11.14 -8.78 -0.08
N GLY A 128 11.01 -7.81 -0.96
CA GLY A 128 11.63 -6.50 -0.86
C GLY A 128 10.64 -5.48 -0.34
N ILE A 129 11.00 -4.71 0.68
CA ILE A 129 10.20 -3.59 1.18
C ILE A 129 10.93 -2.28 0.88
N TYR A 130 10.28 -1.39 0.16
CA TYR A 130 10.77 -0.04 -0.11
C TYR A 130 10.25 0.91 0.96
N VAL A 131 11.14 1.60 1.65
CA VAL A 131 10.79 2.58 2.67
C VAL A 131 11.29 3.95 2.21
N PRO A 132 10.41 4.97 2.07
CA PRO A 132 10.84 6.34 1.77
C PRO A 132 11.87 6.86 2.78
N GLY A 133 12.77 7.72 2.32
CA GLY A 133 13.81 8.35 3.15
C GLY A 133 14.00 9.84 2.84
N GLY A 134 14.96 10.48 3.52
CA GLY A 134 15.19 11.93 3.44
C GLY A 134 14.24 12.72 4.35
N LYS A 135 13.50 13.69 3.78
CA LYS A 135 12.53 14.53 4.53
C LYS A 135 11.36 13.74 5.14
N ALA A 136 11.17 12.50 4.68
CA ALA A 136 10.10 11.59 5.02
C ALA A 136 10.69 10.31 5.63
N ALA A 137 10.88 10.30 6.95
CA ALA A 137 11.39 9.14 7.68
C ALA A 137 10.24 8.46 8.44
N TYR A 138 9.68 7.41 7.85
CA TYR A 138 8.45 6.78 8.33
C TYR A 138 8.71 5.40 8.97
N PRO A 139 8.92 5.33 10.30
CA PRO A 139 9.06 4.05 11.00
C PRO A 139 7.77 3.21 10.92
N SER A 140 6.60 3.85 10.84
CA SER A 140 5.32 3.19 10.61
C SER A 140 5.33 2.38 9.32
N SER A 141 5.82 2.93 8.21
CA SER A 141 5.92 2.21 6.93
C SER A 141 6.82 0.98 7.00
N VAL A 142 7.85 0.98 7.85
CA VAL A 142 8.66 -0.22 8.10
C VAL A 142 7.81 -1.30 8.77
N LEU A 143 7.12 -0.97 9.87
CA LEU A 143 6.28 -1.91 10.61
C LEU A 143 5.16 -2.46 9.72
N MET A 144 4.49 -1.58 8.98
CA MET A 144 3.35 -1.92 8.14
C MET A 144 3.72 -2.75 6.91
N ASN A 145 4.96 -2.69 6.42
CA ASN A 145 5.43 -3.60 5.36
C ASN A 145 5.99 -4.92 5.91
N ALA A 146 6.83 -4.85 6.95
CA ALA A 146 7.59 -6.02 7.42
C ALA A 146 6.76 -6.98 8.28
N LEU A 147 5.89 -6.47 9.15
CA LEU A 147 5.15 -7.32 10.09
C LEU A 147 4.15 -8.26 9.40
N PRO A 148 3.34 -7.82 8.40
CA PRO A 148 2.46 -8.75 7.70
C PRO A 148 3.24 -9.83 6.94
N ALA A 149 4.40 -9.49 6.36
CA ALA A 149 5.28 -10.45 5.72
C ALA A 149 5.84 -11.49 6.72
N LYS A 150 6.28 -11.05 7.91
CA LYS A 150 6.69 -11.97 8.98
C LYS A 150 5.54 -12.85 9.46
N VAL A 151 4.34 -12.30 9.65
CA VAL A 151 3.15 -13.07 10.02
C VAL A 151 2.82 -14.12 8.95
N ALA A 152 2.94 -13.78 7.67
CA ALA A 152 2.73 -14.72 6.56
C ALA A 152 3.70 -15.91 6.57
N GLY A 153 4.87 -15.75 7.21
CA GLY A 153 5.95 -16.74 7.23
C GLY A 153 6.98 -16.55 6.12
N VAL A 154 7.13 -15.33 5.58
CA VAL A 154 8.15 -15.04 4.57
C VAL A 154 9.55 -15.36 5.10
N GLY A 155 10.34 -16.07 4.29
CA GLY A 155 11.67 -16.55 4.67
C GLY A 155 12.69 -15.42 4.89
N GLU A 156 12.78 -14.49 3.94
CA GLU A 156 13.73 -13.37 3.98
C GLU A 156 13.09 -12.03 3.58
N ILE A 157 13.24 -11.01 4.43
CA ILE A 157 12.76 -9.65 4.21
C ILE A 157 13.94 -8.70 3.98
N ILE A 158 13.94 -8.05 2.84
CA ILE A 158 14.98 -7.12 2.42
C ILE A 158 14.41 -5.71 2.39
N MET A 159 14.96 -4.81 3.19
CA MET A 159 14.57 -3.40 3.18
C MET A 159 15.56 -2.56 2.38
N VAL A 160 15.02 -1.69 1.52
CA VAL A 160 15.78 -0.62 0.88
C VAL A 160 15.25 0.73 1.39
N VAL A 161 16.15 1.62 1.78
CA VAL A 161 15.80 2.95 2.30
C VAL A 161 16.88 3.96 1.90
N PRO A 162 16.59 5.03 1.14
CA PRO A 162 17.60 6.04 0.83
C PRO A 162 18.01 6.81 2.08
N THR A 163 19.29 7.15 2.20
CA THR A 163 19.83 8.01 3.27
C THR A 163 20.52 9.24 2.67
N PRO A 164 19.78 10.21 2.10
CA PRO A 164 20.38 11.35 1.42
C PRO A 164 21.35 12.12 2.33
N GLY A 165 22.54 12.42 1.84
CA GLY A 165 23.60 13.09 2.62
C GLY A 165 24.15 12.25 3.80
N GLY A 166 23.82 10.96 3.86
CA GLY A 166 24.21 10.07 4.96
C GLY A 166 23.29 10.15 6.18
N GLU A 167 22.20 10.92 6.10
CA GLU A 167 21.25 11.07 7.20
C GLU A 167 20.51 9.76 7.47
N ARG A 168 20.62 9.27 8.70
CA ARG A 168 19.98 8.04 9.17
C ARG A 168 19.03 8.37 10.32
N ASN A 169 17.83 7.84 10.26
CA ASN A 169 16.83 8.00 11.32
C ASN A 169 16.85 6.77 12.23
N ASP A 170 17.26 6.95 13.50
CA ASP A 170 17.34 5.87 14.48
C ASP A 170 16.00 5.16 14.70
N LEU A 171 14.87 5.88 14.60
CA LEU A 171 13.54 5.31 14.76
C LEU A 171 13.16 4.37 13.60
N VAL A 172 13.58 4.69 12.37
CA VAL A 172 13.40 3.80 11.19
C VAL A 172 14.25 2.55 11.33
N LEU A 173 15.52 2.68 11.73
CA LEU A 173 16.42 1.54 11.92
C LEU A 173 15.96 0.64 13.08
N ALA A 174 15.49 1.24 14.16
CA ALA A 174 14.84 0.56 15.27
C ALA A 174 13.59 -0.21 14.84
N ALA A 175 12.73 0.40 14.00
CA ALA A 175 11.55 -0.27 13.47
C ALA A 175 11.94 -1.50 12.63
N ALA A 176 12.99 -1.40 11.81
CA ALA A 176 13.50 -2.52 11.02
C ALA A 176 14.02 -3.66 11.92
N TYR A 177 14.71 -3.32 13.01
CA TYR A 177 15.18 -4.28 14.00
C TYR A 177 14.03 -5.06 14.63
N ILE A 178 13.04 -4.36 15.21
CA ILE A 178 11.95 -5.02 15.94
C ILE A 178 10.96 -5.74 15.03
N ALA A 179 10.81 -5.28 13.77
CA ALA A 179 10.00 -5.96 12.77
C ALA A 179 10.69 -7.19 12.17
N GLY A 180 11.97 -7.42 12.51
CA GLY A 180 12.72 -8.59 12.09
C GLY A 180 13.20 -8.55 10.64
N VAL A 181 13.43 -7.37 10.07
CA VAL A 181 14.03 -7.24 8.74
C VAL A 181 15.40 -7.93 8.70
N ASP A 182 15.67 -8.70 7.66
CA ASP A 182 16.85 -9.57 7.58
C ASP A 182 18.06 -8.85 6.97
N LYS A 183 17.84 -8.04 5.92
CA LYS A 183 18.87 -7.23 5.26
C LYS A 183 18.38 -5.81 5.03
N VAL A 184 19.27 -4.83 5.21
CA VAL A 184 18.96 -3.41 4.99
C VAL A 184 20.03 -2.77 4.11
N PHE A 185 19.60 -2.19 3.01
CA PHE A 185 20.45 -1.44 2.08
C PHE A 185 20.04 0.04 2.06
N THR A 186 21.00 0.95 2.23
CA THR A 186 20.77 2.39 2.23
C THR A 186 20.72 2.96 0.82
N VAL A 187 19.82 2.42 -0.01
CA VAL A 187 19.61 2.77 -1.41
C VAL A 187 18.12 3.07 -1.64
N GLY A 188 17.79 3.98 -2.56
CA GLY A 188 16.40 4.31 -2.89
C GLY A 188 16.12 4.44 -4.38
N GLY A 189 15.00 5.07 -4.72
CA GLY A 189 14.63 5.39 -6.10
C GLY A 189 14.39 4.17 -7.00
N ALA A 190 14.42 4.41 -8.31
CA ALA A 190 14.23 3.37 -9.32
C ALA A 190 15.36 2.31 -9.29
N GLN A 191 16.59 2.71 -8.92
CA GLN A 191 17.73 1.82 -8.82
C GLN A 191 17.56 0.76 -7.72
N ALA A 192 16.97 1.13 -6.58
CA ALA A 192 16.68 0.17 -5.51
C ALA A 192 15.60 -0.84 -5.92
N VAL A 193 14.54 -0.37 -6.60
CA VAL A 193 13.49 -1.26 -7.13
C VAL A 193 14.08 -2.23 -8.16
N ALA A 194 14.94 -1.74 -9.06
CA ALA A 194 15.62 -2.58 -10.04
C ALA A 194 16.54 -3.62 -9.37
N ALA A 195 17.29 -3.22 -8.34
CA ALA A 195 18.17 -4.13 -7.60
C ALA A 195 17.38 -5.25 -6.91
N LEU A 196 16.23 -4.93 -6.30
CA LEU A 196 15.33 -5.95 -5.73
C LEU A 196 14.71 -6.85 -6.81
N ALA A 197 14.35 -6.30 -7.97
CA ALA A 197 13.66 -7.02 -9.02
C ALA A 197 14.56 -7.97 -9.82
N TYR A 198 15.82 -7.57 -10.06
CA TYR A 198 16.76 -8.31 -10.90
C TYR A 198 17.87 -9.01 -10.11
N GLY A 199 18.08 -8.59 -8.86
CA GLY A 199 19.27 -8.95 -8.10
C GLY A 199 20.52 -8.21 -8.58
N THR A 200 21.50 -8.09 -7.68
CA THR A 200 22.88 -7.68 -7.94
C THR A 200 23.82 -8.65 -7.22
N GLU A 201 25.12 -8.40 -7.25
CA GLU A 201 26.12 -9.18 -6.51
C GLU A 201 25.84 -9.15 -5.00
N THR A 202 25.36 -8.02 -4.47
CA THR A 202 25.07 -7.85 -3.03
C THR A 202 23.56 -7.94 -2.70
N VAL A 203 22.68 -7.41 -3.56
CA VAL A 203 21.23 -7.37 -3.31
C VAL A 203 20.57 -8.60 -3.92
N PRO A 204 19.98 -9.52 -3.12
CA PRO A 204 19.25 -10.66 -3.65
C PRO A 204 18.02 -10.23 -4.46
N GLN A 205 17.74 -10.95 -5.56
CA GLN A 205 16.44 -10.86 -6.23
C GLN A 205 15.34 -11.37 -5.30
N VAL A 206 14.19 -10.66 -5.25
CA VAL A 206 13.02 -10.98 -4.42
C VAL A 206 11.84 -11.48 -5.27
N ASP A 207 10.84 -12.10 -4.64
CA ASP A 207 9.61 -12.56 -5.32
C ASP A 207 8.58 -11.43 -5.49
N LYS A 208 8.53 -10.50 -4.53
CA LYS A 208 7.59 -9.37 -4.52
C LYS A 208 8.22 -8.13 -3.87
N ILE A 209 7.91 -6.96 -4.42
CA ILE A 209 8.31 -5.65 -3.89
C ILE A 209 7.07 -4.91 -3.36
N THR A 210 7.11 -4.46 -2.11
CA THR A 210 6.04 -3.65 -1.50
C THR A 210 6.56 -2.31 -1.00
N GLY A 211 5.64 -1.40 -0.69
CA GLY A 211 5.94 -0.10 -0.11
C GLY A 211 5.78 1.04 -1.13
N PRO A 212 5.25 2.19 -0.70
CA PRO A 212 5.04 3.35 -1.55
C PRO A 212 6.36 4.08 -1.83
N GLY A 213 6.38 4.89 -2.88
CA GLY A 213 7.49 5.78 -3.18
C GLY A 213 7.11 6.87 -4.16
N ASN A 214 8.06 7.71 -4.52
CA ASN A 214 7.85 8.80 -5.46
C ASN A 214 7.55 8.30 -6.90
N ALA A 215 7.35 9.23 -7.83
CA ALA A 215 7.06 8.92 -9.23
C ALA A 215 8.07 7.95 -9.89
N TYR A 216 9.36 8.03 -9.56
CA TYR A 216 10.40 7.14 -10.10
C TYR A 216 10.25 5.71 -9.54
N VAL A 217 9.94 5.57 -8.25
CA VAL A 217 9.68 4.26 -7.62
C VAL A 217 8.42 3.65 -8.20
N ALA A 218 7.34 4.42 -8.33
CA ALA A 218 6.09 3.96 -8.92
C ALA A 218 6.27 3.50 -10.38
N ALA A 219 7.01 4.27 -11.19
CA ALA A 219 7.34 3.90 -12.56
C ALA A 219 8.25 2.65 -12.63
N ALA A 220 9.22 2.52 -11.72
CA ALA A 220 10.07 1.33 -11.66
C ALA A 220 9.27 0.08 -11.28
N LYS A 221 8.38 0.17 -10.28
CA LYS A 221 7.48 -0.93 -9.87
C LYS A 221 6.59 -1.39 -11.02
N ARG A 222 5.99 -0.46 -11.77
CA ARG A 222 5.24 -0.78 -13.00
C ARG A 222 6.09 -1.56 -14.00
N ARG A 223 7.33 -1.12 -14.22
CA ARG A 223 8.24 -1.70 -15.21
C ARG A 223 8.68 -3.12 -14.85
N VAL A 224 8.91 -3.39 -13.57
CA VAL A 224 9.40 -4.70 -13.11
C VAL A 224 8.27 -5.70 -12.82
N PHE A 225 7.01 -5.27 -12.84
CA PHE A 225 5.87 -6.15 -12.66
C PHE A 225 5.86 -7.26 -13.72
N GLY A 226 5.76 -8.51 -13.26
CA GLY A 226 5.85 -9.71 -14.08
C GLY A 226 7.21 -10.40 -14.03
N VAL A 227 8.28 -9.67 -13.70
CA VAL A 227 9.54 -10.26 -13.23
C VAL A 227 9.43 -10.57 -11.74
N VAL A 228 8.86 -9.62 -10.99
CA VAL A 228 8.48 -9.77 -9.58
C VAL A 228 7.03 -9.34 -9.40
N GLY A 229 6.41 -9.80 -8.31
CA GLY A 229 5.15 -9.21 -7.85
C GLY A 229 5.37 -7.78 -7.36
N ILE A 230 4.31 -6.97 -7.43
CA ILE A 230 4.22 -5.71 -6.68
C ILE A 230 2.92 -5.71 -5.87
N ASP A 231 2.87 -4.98 -4.77
CA ASP A 231 1.64 -4.67 -4.03
C ASP A 231 0.68 -3.85 -4.89
N MET A 232 1.08 -2.63 -5.25
CA MET A 232 0.32 -1.69 -6.04
C MET A 232 1.21 -0.59 -6.59
N VAL A 233 0.67 0.16 -7.55
CA VAL A 233 1.25 1.41 -8.02
C VAL A 233 0.62 2.53 -7.21
N ALA A 234 1.40 3.09 -6.28
CA ALA A 234 0.97 4.22 -5.49
C ALA A 234 0.70 5.44 -6.39
N GLY A 235 -0.40 6.13 -6.09
CA GLY A 235 -0.70 7.47 -6.56
C GLY A 235 -0.72 8.44 -5.37
N PRO A 236 -1.26 9.65 -5.54
CA PRO A 236 -1.37 10.62 -4.46
C PRO A 236 -2.28 10.10 -3.35
N SER A 237 -1.92 10.40 -2.11
CA SER A 237 -2.65 9.97 -0.91
C SER A 237 -3.89 10.84 -0.66
N GLU A 238 -4.96 10.26 -0.11
CA GLU A 238 -6.30 10.84 -0.10
C GLU A 238 -7.08 10.56 1.20
N ILE A 239 -7.66 11.60 1.81
CA ILE A 239 -8.62 11.49 2.91
C ILE A 239 -9.98 12.04 2.48
N LEU A 240 -11.04 11.32 2.86
CA LEU A 240 -12.42 11.74 2.74
C LEU A 240 -13.10 11.65 4.12
N VAL A 241 -13.57 12.78 4.65
CA VAL A 241 -14.32 12.82 5.91
C VAL A 241 -15.81 13.00 5.60
N ILE A 242 -16.64 12.08 6.08
CA ILE A 242 -18.11 12.26 6.16
C ILE A 242 -18.45 12.70 7.57
N CYS A 243 -19.05 13.88 7.74
CA CYS A 243 -19.40 14.43 9.05
C CYS A 243 -20.86 14.89 9.13
N ASP A 244 -21.50 14.61 10.27
CA ASP A 244 -22.89 15.02 10.59
C ASP A 244 -23.00 16.45 11.12
N GLY A 245 -21.87 17.08 11.46
CA GLY A 245 -21.77 18.44 11.95
C GLY A 245 -21.62 18.59 13.46
N ASP A 246 -21.51 17.49 14.20
CA ASP A 246 -21.39 17.49 15.66
C ASP A 246 -19.96 17.28 16.18
N THR A 247 -19.04 16.81 15.33
CA THR A 247 -17.63 16.71 15.69
C THR A 247 -17.04 18.12 15.84
N PRO A 248 -16.20 18.42 16.85
CA PRO A 248 -15.54 19.72 16.92
C PRO A 248 -14.81 20.06 15.61
N SER A 249 -15.07 21.24 15.03
CA SER A 249 -14.54 21.61 13.71
C SER A 249 -13.02 21.68 13.66
N ASP A 250 -12.37 21.99 14.79
CA ASP A 250 -10.91 21.94 14.95
C ASP A 250 -10.36 20.51 14.74
N TRP A 251 -11.12 19.46 15.07
CA TRP A 251 -10.69 18.06 14.87
C TRP A 251 -10.72 17.69 13.39
N VAL A 252 -11.84 17.94 12.72
CA VAL A 252 -11.96 17.71 11.27
C VAL A 252 -10.93 18.52 10.48
N ALA A 253 -10.62 19.75 10.90
CA ALA A 253 -9.54 20.52 10.30
C ALA A 253 -8.16 19.85 10.47
N MET A 254 -7.90 19.23 11.62
CA MET A 254 -6.67 18.46 11.85
C MET A 254 -6.62 17.16 11.05
N ASP A 255 -7.74 16.45 10.89
CA ASP A 255 -7.80 15.24 10.05
C ASP A 255 -7.55 15.59 8.57
N LEU A 256 -8.10 16.70 8.08
CA LEU A 256 -7.78 17.20 6.73
C LEU A 256 -6.30 17.62 6.60
N PHE A 257 -5.70 18.16 7.65
CA PHE A 257 -4.29 18.53 7.66
C PHE A 257 -3.36 17.32 7.74
N SER A 258 -3.73 16.27 8.49
CA SER A 258 -2.91 15.06 8.64
C SER A 258 -2.60 14.49 7.26
N GLN A 259 -3.59 14.40 6.39
CA GLN A 259 -3.39 13.95 5.02
C GLN A 259 -2.66 15.01 4.16
N ALA A 260 -3.07 16.27 4.23
CA ALA A 260 -2.55 17.34 3.38
C ALA A 260 -1.07 17.67 3.66
N GLU A 261 -0.56 17.33 4.84
CA GLU A 261 0.86 17.53 5.15
C GLU A 261 1.77 16.46 4.55
N HIS A 262 1.26 15.32 4.07
CA HIS A 262 2.10 14.28 3.47
C HIS A 262 2.85 14.80 2.24
N ASP A 263 2.12 15.43 1.31
CA ASP A 263 2.62 15.85 0.00
C ASP A 263 1.75 16.97 -0.61
N GLU A 264 2.36 17.86 -1.39
CA GLU A 264 1.68 18.96 -2.10
C GLU A 264 0.59 18.49 -3.07
N ILE A 265 0.62 17.22 -3.50
CA ILE A 265 -0.41 16.61 -4.36
C ILE A 265 -1.39 15.70 -3.62
N ALA A 266 -1.33 15.63 -2.28
CA ALA A 266 -2.33 14.92 -1.47
C ALA A 266 -3.71 15.60 -1.57
N GLN A 267 -4.79 14.85 -1.31
CA GLN A 267 -6.17 15.33 -1.41
C GLN A 267 -6.92 15.16 -0.09
N ALA A 268 -7.62 16.21 0.34
CA ALA A 268 -8.42 16.20 1.55
C ALA A 268 -9.82 16.77 1.29
N ILE A 269 -10.85 15.95 1.49
CA ILE A 269 -12.23 16.29 1.16
C ILE A 269 -13.14 16.11 2.38
N LEU A 270 -14.02 17.08 2.63
CA LEU A 270 -15.12 16.98 3.59
C LEU A 270 -16.46 16.88 2.86
N LEU A 271 -17.29 15.92 3.27
CA LEU A 271 -18.72 15.80 2.92
C LEU A 271 -19.56 16.06 4.16
N CYS A 272 -20.44 17.06 4.12
CA CYS A 272 -21.32 17.38 5.25
C CYS A 272 -22.66 17.97 4.78
N PRO A 273 -23.81 17.59 5.38
CA PRO A 273 -25.09 18.21 5.03
C PRO A 273 -25.22 19.68 5.46
N SER A 274 -24.53 20.07 6.54
CA SER A 274 -24.65 21.38 7.18
C SER A 274 -23.68 22.40 6.57
N ALA A 275 -24.23 23.40 5.87
CA ALA A 275 -23.45 24.53 5.36
C ALA A 275 -22.79 25.35 6.49
N ASP A 276 -23.49 25.50 7.62
CA ASP A 276 -22.98 26.22 8.78
C ASP A 276 -21.78 25.50 9.39
N TYR A 277 -21.82 24.17 9.45
CA TYR A 277 -20.69 23.37 9.92
C TYR A 277 -19.50 23.45 8.97
N ILE A 278 -19.74 23.39 7.66
CA ILE A 278 -18.68 23.58 6.65
C ILE A 278 -17.97 24.92 6.84
N ALA A 279 -18.72 26.00 7.12
CA ALA A 279 -18.13 27.31 7.40
C ALA A 279 -17.30 27.31 8.71
N GLN A 280 -17.72 26.57 9.72
CA GLN A 280 -16.95 26.39 10.96
C GLN A 280 -15.62 25.65 10.72
N VAL A 281 -15.63 24.58 9.90
CA VAL A 281 -14.41 23.86 9.52
C VAL A 281 -13.47 24.77 8.74
N GLU A 282 -13.98 25.56 7.79
CA GLU A 282 -13.16 26.55 7.07
C GLU A 282 -12.52 27.58 8.01
N ALA A 283 -13.29 28.11 8.97
CA ALA A 283 -12.76 29.02 9.98
C ALA A 283 -11.69 28.36 10.85
N SER A 284 -11.87 27.07 11.18
CA SER A 284 -10.91 26.27 11.95
C SER A 284 -9.62 26.04 11.17
N ILE A 285 -9.72 25.75 9.86
CA ILE A 285 -8.57 25.67 8.95
C ILE A 285 -7.79 26.99 8.96
N ALA A 286 -8.46 28.13 8.76
CA ALA A 286 -7.82 29.44 8.77
C ALA A 286 -7.16 29.78 10.12
N LYS A 287 -7.78 29.37 11.23
CA LYS A 287 -7.27 29.55 12.59
C LYS A 287 -6.02 28.70 12.87
N LEU A 288 -6.02 27.44 12.46
CA LEU A 288 -5.01 26.45 12.89
C LEU A 288 -3.81 26.39 11.94
N LEU A 289 -4.01 26.61 10.64
CA LEU A 289 -2.97 26.52 9.61
C LEU A 289 -1.70 27.35 9.90
N PRO A 290 -1.77 28.58 10.46
CA PRO A 290 -0.57 29.35 10.81
C PRO A 290 0.34 28.68 11.83
N SER A 291 -0.17 27.75 12.65
CA SER A 291 0.61 27.01 13.66
C SER A 291 1.34 25.79 13.10
N MET A 292 1.03 25.37 11.87
CA MET A 292 1.56 24.13 11.32
C MET A 292 3.00 24.28 10.79
N PRO A 293 3.96 23.45 11.24
CA PRO A 293 5.34 23.52 10.73
C PRO A 293 5.44 23.27 9.22
N ARG A 294 4.59 22.39 8.67
CA ARG A 294 4.52 22.06 7.24
C ARG A 294 3.46 22.89 6.49
N ARG A 295 3.10 24.07 6.99
CA ARG A 295 2.05 24.95 6.43
C ARG A 295 2.10 25.10 4.92
N ALA A 296 3.27 25.33 4.31
CA ALA A 296 3.37 25.55 2.87
C ALA A 296 2.89 24.34 2.04
N ILE A 297 3.15 23.11 2.53
CA ILE A 297 2.73 21.87 1.87
C ILE A 297 1.22 21.70 2.02
N ILE A 298 0.71 21.90 3.24
CA ILE A 298 -0.73 21.85 3.53
C ILE A 298 -1.50 22.88 2.68
N GLU A 299 -1.02 24.12 2.60
CA GLU A 299 -1.62 25.18 1.79
C GLU A 299 -1.72 24.77 0.31
N GLN A 300 -0.64 24.22 -0.24
CA GLN A 300 -0.59 23.80 -1.63
C GLN A 300 -1.54 22.62 -1.91
N SER A 301 -1.53 21.59 -1.05
CA SER A 301 -2.44 20.45 -1.15
C SER A 301 -3.91 20.90 -1.09
N LEU A 302 -4.28 21.69 -0.08
CA LEU A 302 -5.65 22.17 0.12
C LEU A 302 -6.11 23.15 -0.98
N ALA A 303 -5.20 23.96 -1.52
CA ALA A 303 -5.53 24.87 -2.62
C ALA A 303 -5.80 24.12 -3.92
N ASN A 304 -4.96 23.13 -4.24
CA ASN A 304 -5.01 22.43 -5.52
C ASN A 304 -6.07 21.32 -5.54
N ARG A 305 -6.24 20.61 -4.41
CA ARG A 305 -6.99 19.35 -4.38
C ARG A 305 -7.97 19.22 -3.23
N GLY A 306 -7.96 20.16 -2.29
CA GLY A 306 -8.88 20.15 -1.15
C GLY A 306 -10.28 20.63 -1.53
N ALA A 307 -11.32 19.98 -0.97
CA ALA A 307 -12.70 20.42 -1.17
C ALA A 307 -13.57 20.30 0.08
N LEU A 308 -14.48 21.26 0.25
CA LEU A 308 -15.56 21.23 1.21
C LEU A 308 -16.88 21.12 0.43
N ILE A 309 -17.59 20.02 0.62
CA ILE A 309 -18.73 19.65 -0.22
C ILE A 309 -19.98 19.55 0.64
N GLN A 310 -20.95 20.43 0.38
CA GLN A 310 -22.29 20.32 0.94
C GLN A 310 -23.07 19.22 0.21
N VAL A 311 -23.67 18.32 0.97
CA VAL A 311 -24.54 17.24 0.48
C VAL A 311 -25.98 17.44 0.99
N ALA A 312 -26.94 16.74 0.40
CA ALA A 312 -28.32 16.76 0.87
C ALA A 312 -28.48 16.04 2.21
N ASP A 313 -27.83 14.88 2.36
CA ASP A 313 -27.85 14.05 3.56
C ASP A 313 -26.65 13.07 3.59
N LEU A 314 -26.56 12.26 4.66
CA LEU A 314 -25.47 11.29 4.82
C LEU A 314 -25.56 10.10 3.85
N ALA A 315 -26.75 9.79 3.31
CA ALA A 315 -26.88 8.74 2.31
C ALA A 315 -26.29 9.18 0.97
N GLU A 316 -26.52 10.43 0.57
CA GLU A 316 -25.85 11.04 -0.58
C GLU A 316 -24.33 11.13 -0.36
N ALA A 317 -23.87 11.44 0.86
CA ALA A 317 -22.45 11.40 1.20
C ALA A 317 -21.82 10.02 0.94
N CYS A 318 -22.52 8.93 1.31
CA CYS A 318 -22.06 7.57 1.03
C CYS A 318 -21.97 7.28 -0.48
N GLU A 319 -22.93 7.73 -1.29
CA GLU A 319 -22.88 7.54 -2.75
C GLU A 319 -21.75 8.35 -3.41
N ILE A 320 -21.52 9.59 -2.96
CA ILE A 320 -20.38 10.40 -3.41
C ILE A 320 -19.06 9.75 -2.97
N SER A 321 -18.97 9.25 -1.74
CA SER A 321 -17.82 8.50 -1.23
C SER A 321 -17.54 7.25 -2.08
N ASN A 322 -18.56 6.46 -2.40
CA ASN A 322 -18.43 5.31 -3.30
C ASN A 322 -17.97 5.72 -4.70
N TYR A 323 -18.43 6.87 -5.20
CA TYR A 323 -17.90 7.41 -6.44
C TYR A 323 -16.42 7.71 -6.27
N ILE A 324 -16.00 8.45 -5.24
CA ILE A 324 -14.60 8.84 -4.95
C ILE A 324 -13.69 7.62 -4.78
N ALA A 325 -14.13 6.60 -4.03
CA ALA A 325 -13.34 5.43 -3.63
C ALA A 325 -12.02 5.82 -2.95
N PRO A 326 -12.09 6.56 -1.81
CA PRO A 326 -10.91 7.15 -1.18
C PRO A 326 -9.97 6.10 -0.59
N GLU A 327 -8.71 6.48 -0.41
CA GLU A 327 -7.73 5.72 0.37
C GLU A 327 -8.17 5.64 1.84
N HIS A 328 -8.34 6.78 2.50
CA HIS A 328 -8.86 6.89 3.87
C HIS A 328 -10.28 7.46 3.88
N LEU A 329 -11.22 6.76 4.52
CA LEU A 329 -12.59 7.22 4.73
C LEU A 329 -12.90 7.34 6.22
N GLU A 330 -13.11 8.56 6.71
CA GLU A 330 -13.57 8.79 8.07
C GLU A 330 -15.09 8.99 8.14
N LEU A 331 -15.73 8.24 9.02
CA LEU A 331 -17.13 8.39 9.39
C LEU A 331 -17.22 9.12 10.73
N SER A 332 -17.07 10.43 10.68
CA SER A 332 -17.13 11.33 11.84
C SER A 332 -18.59 11.70 12.15
N VAL A 333 -19.37 10.67 12.50
CA VAL A 333 -20.82 10.75 12.73
C VAL A 333 -21.22 10.05 14.03
N ALA A 334 -22.45 10.30 14.51
CA ALA A 334 -23.00 9.68 15.72
C ALA A 334 -23.18 8.15 15.60
N ASP A 335 -23.72 7.66 14.47
CA ASP A 335 -23.93 6.23 14.21
C ASP A 335 -23.22 5.78 12.92
N PRO A 336 -21.90 5.54 12.97
CA PRO A 336 -21.14 5.10 11.80
C PRO A 336 -21.52 3.68 11.37
N ALA A 337 -22.06 2.85 12.27
CA ALA A 337 -22.44 1.48 11.97
C ALA A 337 -23.64 1.41 11.00
N ALA A 338 -24.56 2.38 11.09
CA ALA A 338 -25.68 2.50 10.15
C ALA A 338 -25.23 2.88 8.72
N LEU A 339 -24.13 3.61 8.57
CA LEU A 339 -23.61 4.00 7.25
C LEU A 339 -22.75 2.91 6.59
N LEU A 340 -22.06 2.10 7.40
CA LEU A 340 -21.09 1.11 6.90
C LEU A 340 -21.62 0.21 5.76
N PRO A 341 -22.84 -0.36 5.80
CA PRO A 341 -23.36 -1.21 4.72
C PRO A 341 -23.53 -0.50 3.37
N GLN A 342 -23.58 0.84 3.36
CA GLN A 342 -23.73 1.64 2.15
C GLN A 342 -22.38 1.90 1.46
N LEU A 343 -21.25 1.68 2.16
CA LEU A 343 -19.91 1.98 1.67
C LEU A 343 -19.29 0.75 1.01
N ARG A 344 -19.09 0.85 -0.30
CA ARG A 344 -18.59 -0.21 -1.18
C ARG A 344 -17.09 -0.10 -1.46
N HIS A 345 -16.55 1.13 -1.44
CA HIS A 345 -15.18 1.40 -1.88
C HIS A 345 -14.48 2.38 -0.92
N ALA A 346 -13.53 1.86 -0.15
CA ALA A 346 -12.57 2.63 0.64
C ALA A 346 -11.36 1.74 0.93
N GLY A 347 -10.16 2.31 1.02
CA GLY A 347 -8.98 1.56 1.47
C GLY A 347 -9.11 1.20 2.95
N ALA A 348 -9.26 2.21 3.81
CA ALA A 348 -9.55 2.05 5.23
C ALA A 348 -10.78 2.88 5.63
N ILE A 349 -11.62 2.32 6.51
CA ILE A 349 -12.80 3.02 7.05
C ILE A 349 -12.59 3.23 8.54
N PHE A 350 -12.54 4.49 8.96
CA PHE A 350 -12.38 4.92 10.33
C PHE A 350 -13.75 5.29 10.89
N MET A 351 -14.17 4.65 11.97
CA MET A 351 -15.55 4.73 12.45
C MET A 351 -15.64 5.51 13.77
N GLY A 352 -16.36 6.63 13.75
CA GLY A 352 -16.67 7.44 14.91
C GLY A 352 -15.69 8.57 15.17
N ARG A 353 -16.13 9.54 15.99
CA ARG A 353 -15.49 10.85 16.20
C ARG A 353 -14.10 10.82 16.83
N PHE A 354 -13.69 9.70 17.41
CA PHE A 354 -12.40 9.53 18.08
C PHE A 354 -11.38 8.74 17.24
N THR A 355 -11.76 8.39 16.02
CA THR A 355 -11.00 7.47 15.17
C THR A 355 -10.39 8.25 14.00
N SER A 356 -9.34 9.03 14.27
CA SER A 356 -8.62 9.77 13.22
C SER A 356 -7.71 8.85 12.39
N GLU A 357 -7.45 9.22 11.14
CA GLU A 357 -6.47 8.60 10.22
C GLU A 357 -5.15 8.27 10.93
N SER A 358 -4.62 9.23 11.70
CA SER A 358 -3.37 9.10 12.46
C SER A 358 -3.34 7.84 13.34
N LEU A 359 -4.45 7.44 13.95
CA LEU A 359 -4.46 6.23 14.78
C LEU A 359 -4.27 4.96 13.91
N GLY A 360 -4.87 4.92 12.72
CA GLY A 360 -4.68 3.84 11.75
C GLY A 360 -3.23 3.75 11.28
N ASP A 361 -2.65 4.89 10.94
CA ASP A 361 -1.30 5.01 10.39
C ASP A 361 -0.20 4.53 11.32
N TYR A 362 -0.39 4.70 12.63
CA TYR A 362 0.65 4.43 13.61
C TYR A 362 0.41 3.17 14.43
N CYS A 363 -0.81 2.95 14.95
CA CYS A 363 -0.94 2.04 16.08
C CYS A 363 -2.25 1.25 16.17
N ALA A 364 -3.27 1.51 15.36
CA ALA A 364 -4.56 0.81 15.51
C ALA A 364 -4.44 -0.69 15.21
N GLY A 365 -3.59 -1.07 14.25
CA GLY A 365 -3.33 -2.46 13.86
C GLY A 365 -3.50 -2.74 12.36
N PRO A 366 -4.59 -2.27 11.71
CA PRO A 366 -4.73 -2.33 10.25
C PRO A 366 -3.58 -1.65 9.52
N ASN A 367 -3.39 -2.04 8.25
CA ASN A 367 -2.27 -1.56 7.44
C ASN A 367 -2.58 -0.19 6.81
N HIS A 368 -1.60 0.72 6.81
CA HIS A 368 -1.71 2.03 6.16
C HIS A 368 -1.15 2.08 4.73
N VAL A 369 -0.62 0.96 4.22
CA VAL A 369 -0.30 0.85 2.80
C VAL A 369 -1.60 0.53 2.07
N LEU A 370 -2.27 1.57 1.59
CA LEU A 370 -3.64 1.52 1.12
C LEU A 370 -3.75 1.84 -0.38
N PRO A 371 -4.84 1.37 -1.02
CA PRO A 371 -5.11 1.68 -2.41
C PRO A 371 -5.51 3.15 -2.61
N THR A 372 -4.64 3.92 -3.26
CA THR A 372 -4.83 5.35 -3.59
C THR A 372 -5.51 5.58 -4.94
N SER A 373 -5.87 6.83 -5.28
CA SER A 373 -6.28 7.22 -6.63
C SER A 373 -7.42 6.37 -7.18
N ARG A 374 -8.47 6.18 -6.36
CA ARG A 374 -9.67 5.40 -6.69
C ARG A 374 -9.45 3.89 -6.86
N THR A 375 -8.25 3.39 -6.62
CA THR A 375 -7.94 1.95 -6.80
C THR A 375 -8.59 1.06 -5.73
N ALA A 376 -9.14 1.63 -4.65
CA ALA A 376 -9.99 0.93 -3.67
C ALA A 376 -11.24 0.26 -4.29
N ARG A 377 -11.51 0.53 -5.58
CA ARG A 377 -12.51 -0.17 -6.39
C ARG A 377 -12.14 -1.61 -6.73
N PHE A 378 -10.86 -1.96 -6.74
CA PHE A 378 -10.36 -3.26 -7.17
C PHE A 378 -9.12 -3.76 -6.41
N ALA A 379 -8.51 -2.91 -5.58
CA ALA A 379 -7.37 -3.23 -4.74
C ALA A 379 -7.75 -3.16 -3.26
N SER A 380 -6.98 -3.87 -2.44
CA SER A 380 -7.15 -3.96 -0.99
C SER A 380 -5.96 -3.31 -0.28
N PRO A 381 -6.09 -2.97 1.02
CA PRO A 381 -4.94 -2.69 1.88
C PRO A 381 -3.88 -3.77 1.79
N LEU A 382 -2.62 -3.44 2.01
CA LEU A 382 -1.57 -4.45 2.16
C LEU A 382 -1.90 -5.37 3.35
N GLY A 383 -1.85 -6.68 3.16
CA GLY A 383 -2.15 -7.64 4.21
C GLY A 383 -1.32 -8.92 4.13
N VAL A 384 -1.58 -9.89 5.03
CA VAL A 384 -0.88 -11.18 5.02
C VAL A 384 -1.04 -11.92 3.69
N TYR A 385 -2.21 -11.80 3.08
CA TYR A 385 -2.54 -12.40 1.79
C TYR A 385 -1.68 -11.88 0.62
N ASP A 386 -1.06 -10.71 0.75
CA ASP A 386 -0.11 -10.19 -0.24
C ASP A 386 1.22 -10.92 -0.24
N PHE A 387 1.52 -11.60 0.87
CA PHE A 387 2.76 -12.32 1.12
C PHE A 387 2.57 -13.85 1.06
N GLN A 388 1.39 -14.30 0.61
CA GLN A 388 1.06 -15.70 0.40
C GLN A 388 0.65 -15.97 -1.04
N LYS A 389 1.01 -17.15 -1.55
CA LYS A 389 0.55 -17.70 -2.82
C LYS A 389 -0.28 -18.96 -2.63
N ARG A 390 -1.15 -19.23 -3.60
CA ARG A 390 -2.11 -20.34 -3.61
C ARG A 390 -1.85 -21.25 -4.80
N SER A 391 -1.73 -22.55 -4.56
CA SER A 391 -1.64 -23.59 -5.59
C SER A 391 -2.87 -24.50 -5.52
N SER A 392 -3.52 -24.75 -6.65
CA SER A 392 -4.63 -25.72 -6.72
C SER A 392 -4.10 -27.15 -6.54
N LEU A 393 -4.76 -27.92 -5.69
CA LEU A 393 -4.50 -29.35 -5.51
C LEU A 393 -5.54 -30.13 -6.31
N ILE A 394 -5.09 -31.02 -7.20
CA ILE A 394 -5.95 -31.87 -8.02
C ILE A 394 -5.35 -33.27 -8.05
N ARG A 395 -6.07 -34.25 -7.49
CA ARG A 395 -5.72 -35.66 -7.56
C ARG A 395 -6.98 -36.45 -7.91
N VAL A 396 -7.20 -36.62 -9.21
CA VAL A 396 -8.34 -37.38 -9.75
C VAL A 396 -8.15 -38.86 -9.47
N SER A 397 -9.17 -39.51 -8.88
CA SER A 397 -9.16 -40.96 -8.66
C SER A 397 -9.37 -41.73 -9.97
N GLN A 398 -9.11 -43.03 -9.98
CA GLN A 398 -9.43 -43.86 -11.15
C GLN A 398 -10.93 -43.83 -11.49
N ALA A 399 -11.80 -43.82 -10.49
CA ALA A 399 -13.24 -43.74 -10.67
C ALA A 399 -13.67 -42.38 -11.24
N GLY A 400 -13.15 -41.28 -10.69
CA GLY A 400 -13.43 -39.93 -11.16
C GLY A 400 -12.93 -39.68 -12.58
N ALA A 401 -11.79 -40.27 -12.96
CA ALA A 401 -11.25 -40.19 -14.31
C ALA A 401 -12.21 -40.71 -15.38
N GLN A 402 -13.07 -41.69 -15.06
CA GLN A 402 -14.05 -42.23 -16.02
C GLN A 402 -15.08 -41.19 -16.45
N LYS A 403 -15.51 -40.34 -15.52
CA LYS A 403 -16.47 -39.26 -15.78
C LYS A 403 -15.76 -38.03 -16.34
N LEU A 404 -14.73 -37.54 -15.63
CA LEU A 404 -14.01 -36.32 -15.98
C LEU A 404 -13.26 -36.45 -17.30
N GLY A 405 -12.70 -37.64 -17.60
CA GLY A 405 -11.99 -37.89 -18.85
C GLY A 405 -12.87 -37.77 -20.08
N ARG A 406 -14.13 -38.23 -20.01
CA ARG A 406 -15.10 -38.09 -21.11
C ARG A 406 -15.49 -36.63 -21.34
N ILE A 407 -15.70 -35.87 -20.26
CA ILE A 407 -15.99 -34.43 -20.33
C ILE A 407 -14.81 -33.69 -20.97
N ALA A 408 -13.60 -33.91 -20.47
CA ALA A 408 -12.39 -33.27 -20.96
C ALA A 408 -12.10 -33.62 -22.42
N SER A 409 -12.27 -34.89 -22.83
CA SER A 409 -12.10 -35.31 -24.23
C SER A 409 -13.06 -34.59 -25.17
N LEU A 410 -14.36 -34.55 -24.85
CA LEU A 410 -15.37 -33.91 -25.69
C LEU A 410 -15.08 -32.42 -25.89
N LEU A 411 -14.78 -31.70 -24.80
CA LEU A 411 -14.46 -30.27 -24.84
C LEU A 411 -13.17 -30.04 -25.64
N ALA A 412 -12.11 -30.80 -25.37
CA ALA A 412 -10.83 -30.64 -26.03
C ALA A 412 -10.89 -30.96 -27.54
N HIS A 413 -11.70 -31.93 -27.98
CA HIS A 413 -11.94 -32.12 -29.42
C HIS A 413 -12.73 -30.97 -30.03
N GLY A 414 -13.73 -30.43 -29.33
CA GLY A 414 -14.49 -29.26 -29.77
C GLY A 414 -13.62 -28.01 -29.95
N GLU A 415 -12.54 -27.90 -29.17
CA GLU A 415 -11.53 -26.83 -29.28
C GLU A 415 -10.40 -27.14 -30.28
N GLY A 416 -10.39 -28.32 -30.90
CA GLY A 416 -9.31 -28.75 -31.81
C GLY A 416 -8.00 -29.16 -31.12
N LEU A 417 -8.03 -29.39 -29.79
CA LEU A 417 -6.88 -29.77 -28.98
C LEU A 417 -6.74 -31.29 -28.83
N THR A 418 -6.44 -31.99 -29.93
CA THR A 418 -6.42 -33.46 -29.98
C THR A 418 -5.52 -34.12 -28.92
N ALA A 419 -4.36 -33.52 -28.62
CA ALA A 419 -3.44 -34.08 -27.61
C ALA A 419 -4.05 -34.02 -26.19
N HIS A 420 -4.79 -32.95 -25.85
CA HIS A 420 -5.49 -32.83 -24.57
C HIS A 420 -6.59 -33.88 -24.46
N ALA A 421 -7.38 -34.06 -25.53
CA ALA A 421 -8.44 -35.05 -25.54
C ALA A 421 -7.91 -36.49 -25.36
N ARG A 422 -6.87 -36.85 -26.13
CA ARG A 422 -6.25 -38.18 -26.03
C ARG A 422 -5.61 -38.45 -24.67
N ALA A 423 -5.03 -37.42 -24.03
CA ALA A 423 -4.50 -37.57 -22.67
C ALA A 423 -5.60 -37.95 -21.65
N ALA A 424 -6.81 -37.41 -21.81
CA ALA A 424 -7.96 -37.77 -20.99
C ALA A 424 -8.50 -39.17 -21.34
N GLU A 425 -8.63 -39.50 -22.63
CA GLU A 425 -9.12 -40.80 -23.13
C GLU A 425 -8.27 -41.98 -22.65
N LEU A 426 -6.94 -41.83 -22.58
CA LEU A 426 -6.03 -42.88 -22.12
C LEU A 426 -6.22 -43.29 -20.65
N ARG A 427 -6.99 -42.52 -19.87
CA ARG A 427 -7.34 -42.82 -18.47
C ARG A 427 -8.72 -43.44 -18.32
N LEU A 428 -9.48 -43.56 -19.40
CA LEU A 428 -10.77 -44.26 -19.41
C LEU A 428 -10.54 -45.77 -19.45
N ASP A 429 -11.40 -46.50 -18.78
CA ASP A 429 -11.45 -47.96 -18.86
C ASP A 429 -11.83 -48.36 -20.29
N LYS A 430 -11.25 -49.46 -20.78
CA LYS A 430 -11.45 -49.98 -22.13
C LYS A 430 -12.78 -50.71 -22.28
#